data_AF-A0A1H9JAV5-F1
#
_entry.id   AF-A0A1H9JAV5-F1
#
_cell.length_a   1.000
_cell.length_b   1.000
_cell.length_c   1.000
_cell.angle_alpha   90.00
_cell.angle_beta   90.00
_cell.angle_gamma   90.00
#
_symmetry.space_group_name_H-M   'P 1'
#
loop_
_entity.id
_entity.type
_entity.pdbx_description
1 polymer ?
#
loop_
_entity_poly.entity_id
_entity_poly.type
_entity_poly.pdbx_seq_one_letter_code
_entity_poly.pdbx_strand_id
1 'polypeptide(L)'
;MKKRFLFFFLFIYALTISAQGGFRFKKEGNKVSIPFKLINNLVFIPINVNGVELTFLLDSGVKETILFSLEDKNEVSLKNIEKITLRGLGSEDAIEGLKSVGNVLEVKGMESINHLLYIIVDQDFNLSSHIGIPVNGIIGSSIFKNNLIEINYEKKRVVFYKDSRKNRKRIESKYKKTPITVEGSKPYVKANAIIDSDIIPVKLLVDVGNSDAIWLFQNISDKIKVPKNNFDDYLGKGFSGDVEGKRARITEFSIVDFKFLKPIIAFPDYSSIKHVTMVSDRVGSVGGEILKRFSVIFDYQNEFLYLKKNRHYFASFVYNKSGIEIRHSGVQWVKETVQLQAFPITVDHLDTNGGKNATSLKYKFQLKPIFEIANIRKNSPAENSGLQKGDVIISINKNPAYKYSLQQINSLLRSEEEKWITIEIERNKQALKFSFQLIDVL
;
A
#
# COMPACT_ATOMS: atom_id res chain seq x y z
N MET A 1 72.68 -29.34 20.11
CA MET A 1 71.97 -28.08 19.75
C MET A 1 70.48 -28.37 19.60
N LYS A 2 69.66 -28.02 20.61
CA LYS A 2 68.21 -28.26 20.61
C LYS A 2 67.50 -27.05 19.99
N LYS A 3 66.95 -27.20 18.78
CA LYS A 3 66.08 -26.18 18.16
C LYS A 3 64.69 -26.29 18.80
N ARG A 4 64.33 -25.30 19.64
CA ARG A 4 62.96 -25.11 20.13
C ARG A 4 62.17 -24.40 19.03
N PHE A 5 61.23 -25.11 18.41
CA PHE A 5 60.21 -24.49 17.55
C PHE A 5 59.16 -23.88 18.47
N LEU A 6 59.12 -22.55 18.53
CA LEU A 6 58.11 -21.80 19.26
C LEU A 6 56.86 -21.72 18.36
N PHE A 7 55.87 -22.57 18.61
CA PHE A 7 54.56 -22.49 17.95
C PHE A 7 53.81 -21.28 18.52
N PHE A 8 53.78 -20.19 17.76
CA PHE A 8 52.98 -19.01 18.09
C PHE A 8 51.52 -19.32 17.76
N PHE A 9 50.75 -19.73 18.77
CA PHE A 9 49.30 -19.91 18.66
C PHE A 9 48.65 -18.53 18.55
N LEU A 10 48.47 -18.05 17.32
CA LEU A 10 47.72 -16.83 17.03
C LEU A 10 46.23 -17.13 17.26
N PHE A 11 45.75 -16.88 18.48
CA PHE A 11 44.34 -16.97 18.84
C PHE A 11 43.60 -15.79 18.15
N ILE A 12 43.22 -15.98 16.89
CA ILE A 12 42.31 -15.07 16.19
C ILE A 12 40.95 -15.23 16.86
N TYR A 13 40.67 -14.40 17.87
CA TYR A 13 39.30 -14.13 18.28
C TYR A 13 38.60 -13.53 17.06
N ALA A 14 37.84 -14.37 16.34
CA ALA A 14 36.85 -13.91 15.40
C ALA A 14 35.79 -13.13 16.20
N LEU A 15 36.03 -11.85 16.40
CA LEU A 15 35.00 -10.91 16.79
C LEU A 15 33.96 -10.98 15.68
N THR A 16 32.86 -11.67 15.95
CA THR A 16 31.65 -11.58 15.14
C THR A 16 31.14 -10.15 15.28
N ILE A 17 31.71 -9.24 14.48
CA ILE A 17 31.14 -7.91 14.29
C ILE A 17 29.78 -8.17 13.64
N SER A 18 28.76 -8.19 14.50
CA SER A 18 27.38 -8.19 14.08
C SER A 18 27.09 -6.83 13.46
N ALA A 19 27.47 -6.65 12.20
CA ALA A 19 26.90 -5.65 11.33
C ALA A 19 25.44 -6.05 11.05
N GLN A 20 24.61 -6.06 12.09
CA GLN A 20 23.18 -6.32 11.95
C GLN A 20 22.55 -5.08 11.31
N GLY A 21 22.53 -5.07 9.99
CA GLY A 21 21.73 -4.12 9.22
C GLY A 21 20.24 -4.29 9.54
N GLY A 22 19.50 -3.18 9.57
CA GLY A 22 18.07 -3.13 9.87
C GLY A 22 17.72 -2.21 11.03
N PHE A 23 16.43 -2.14 11.35
CA PHE A 23 15.94 -1.25 12.42
C PHE A 23 16.20 -1.82 13.81
N ARG A 24 16.66 -0.97 14.73
CA ARG A 24 16.90 -1.25 16.16
C ARG A 24 16.27 -0.18 17.05
N PHE A 25 16.10 -0.48 18.33
CA PHE A 25 15.57 0.48 19.31
C PHE A 25 16.65 1.51 19.69
N LYS A 26 16.30 2.81 19.68
CA LYS A 26 17.20 3.92 20.06
C LYS A 26 17.55 3.96 21.55
N LYS A 27 16.60 3.54 22.40
CA LYS A 27 16.71 3.56 23.86
C LYS A 27 16.28 2.22 24.41
N GLU A 28 16.62 1.95 25.67
CA GLU A 28 16.05 0.82 26.40
C GLU A 28 14.53 0.96 26.50
N GLY A 29 13.84 0.21 25.66
CA GLY A 29 12.39 0.17 25.59
C GLY A 29 11.94 -1.19 25.10
N ASN A 30 10.79 -1.65 25.57
CA ASN A 30 10.26 -2.96 25.20
C ASN A 30 9.28 -2.92 24.02
N LYS A 31 8.85 -1.73 23.61
CA LYS A 31 7.85 -1.51 22.56
C LYS A 31 7.94 -0.11 21.97
N VAL A 32 7.81 0.02 20.64
CA VAL A 32 7.60 1.30 19.93
C VAL A 32 6.34 1.19 19.09
N SER A 33 5.53 2.26 19.02
CA SER A 33 4.27 2.23 18.27
C SER A 33 4.06 3.47 17.40
N ILE A 34 3.90 3.22 16.11
CA ILE A 34 3.86 4.21 15.03
C ILE A 34 2.47 4.17 14.39
N PRO A 35 1.78 5.32 14.27
CA PRO A 35 0.52 5.38 13.53
C PRO A 35 0.78 5.22 12.03
N PHE A 36 -0.21 4.71 11.29
CA PHE A 36 -0.14 4.61 9.84
C PHE A 36 -1.43 5.10 9.17
N LYS A 37 -1.34 5.48 7.89
CA LYS A 37 -2.50 5.71 7.03
C LYS A 37 -2.81 4.43 6.27
N LEU A 38 -4.09 4.03 6.26
CA LEU A 38 -4.58 2.85 5.53
C LEU A 38 -5.36 3.33 4.30
N ILE A 39 -4.79 3.16 3.11
CA ILE A 39 -5.40 3.59 1.84
C ILE A 39 -5.36 2.41 0.88
N ASN A 40 -6.51 2.03 0.32
CA ASN A 40 -6.64 0.86 -0.58
C ASN A 40 -5.97 -0.40 -0.02
N ASN A 41 -6.15 -0.68 1.27
CA ASN A 41 -5.52 -1.77 2.03
C ASN A 41 -3.99 -1.68 2.25
N LEU A 42 -3.32 -0.67 1.68
CA LEU A 42 -1.90 -0.42 1.83
C LEU A 42 -1.58 0.40 3.10
N VAL A 43 -0.43 0.09 3.70
CA VAL A 43 0.01 0.67 4.98
C VAL A 43 1.10 1.71 4.73
N PHE A 44 0.81 2.97 5.02
CA PHE A 44 1.77 4.07 4.87
C PHE A 44 2.25 4.59 6.22
N ILE A 45 3.56 4.60 6.45
CA ILE A 45 4.20 5.06 7.68
C ILE A 45 5.14 6.24 7.42
N PRO A 46 5.26 7.20 8.36
CA PRO A 46 6.29 8.22 8.29
C PRO A 46 7.66 7.64 8.66
N ILE A 47 8.70 7.98 7.92
CA ILE A 47 10.10 7.66 8.22
C ILE A 47 10.93 8.91 7.99
N ASN A 48 11.77 9.25 8.96
CA ASN A 48 12.78 10.29 8.80
C ASN A 48 14.01 9.71 8.09
N VAL A 49 14.39 10.29 6.96
CA VAL A 49 15.57 9.91 6.18
C VAL A 49 16.56 11.08 6.21
N ASN A 50 17.71 10.88 6.85
CA ASN A 50 18.76 11.89 6.98
C ASN A 50 18.26 13.27 7.48
N GLY A 51 17.25 13.30 8.35
CA GLY A 51 16.67 14.52 8.93
C GLY A 51 15.30 14.91 8.35
N VAL A 52 14.92 14.39 7.19
CA VAL A 52 13.66 14.76 6.50
C VAL A 52 12.57 13.71 6.75
N GLU A 53 11.41 14.11 7.27
CA GLU A 53 10.25 13.21 7.40
C GLU A 53 9.57 12.98 6.05
N LEU A 54 9.43 11.71 5.67
CA LEU A 54 8.89 11.27 4.39
C LEU A 54 7.86 10.15 4.61
N THR A 55 6.95 9.98 3.67
CA THR A 55 5.92 8.93 3.73
C THR A 55 6.32 7.71 2.92
N PHE A 56 6.38 6.54 3.57
CA PHE A 56 6.77 5.27 2.96
C PHE A 56 5.62 4.26 2.96
N LEU A 57 5.46 3.55 1.84
CA LEU A 57 4.68 2.31 1.77
C LEU A 57 5.46 1.20 2.50
N LEU A 58 4.83 0.57 3.49
CA LEU A 58 5.38 -0.60 4.16
C LEU A 58 5.13 -1.86 3.32
N ASP A 59 6.19 -2.52 2.87
CA ASP A 59 6.09 -3.62 1.92
C ASP A 59 6.98 -4.81 2.33
N SER A 60 6.37 -5.96 2.60
CA SER A 60 7.08 -7.21 2.90
C SER A 60 7.50 -7.99 1.65
N GLY A 61 6.95 -7.65 0.48
CA GLY A 61 7.22 -8.24 -0.82
C GLY A 61 8.46 -7.68 -1.53
N VAL A 62 9.08 -6.64 -0.98
CA VAL A 62 10.32 -6.02 -1.50
C VAL A 62 11.44 -6.15 -0.47
N LYS A 63 12.65 -6.46 -0.91
CA LYS A 63 13.81 -6.58 -0.01
C LYS A 63 14.38 -5.20 0.30
N GLU A 64 14.50 -4.38 -0.74
CA GLU A 64 15.14 -3.08 -0.78
C GLU A 64 14.29 -1.98 -0.13
N THR A 65 14.95 -0.89 0.27
CA THR A 65 14.29 0.37 0.63
C THR A 65 14.46 1.33 -0.53
N ILE A 66 13.35 1.79 -1.09
CA ILE A 66 13.30 2.57 -2.33
C ILE A 66 12.78 3.97 -2.02
N LEU A 67 13.43 4.98 -2.57
CA LEU A 67 13.04 6.38 -2.53
C LEU A 67 12.67 6.81 -3.96
N PHE A 68 11.51 7.44 -4.12
CA PHE A 68 11.11 8.05 -5.38
C PHE A 68 11.63 9.48 -5.45
N SER A 69 11.82 9.98 -6.67
CA SER A 69 12.21 11.37 -6.90
C SER A 69 11.25 12.30 -6.16
N LEU A 70 11.81 13.19 -5.34
CA LEU A 70 11.03 14.11 -4.50
C LEU A 70 10.68 15.35 -5.34
N GLU A 71 9.40 15.51 -5.69
CA GLU A 71 8.90 16.68 -6.44
C GLU A 71 9.11 18.00 -5.67
N ASP A 72 9.18 17.93 -4.33
CA ASP A 72 9.31 19.09 -3.45
C ASP A 72 10.73 19.23 -2.86
N LYS A 73 11.17 20.50 -2.75
CA LYS A 73 12.49 21.07 -2.38
C LYS A 73 13.13 20.61 -1.05
N ASN A 74 12.72 19.50 -0.46
CA ASN A 74 13.42 18.90 0.67
C ASN A 74 14.55 18.03 0.13
N GLU A 75 15.70 18.65 -0.14
CA GLU A 75 16.92 17.94 -0.54
C GLU A 75 17.34 16.98 0.58
N VAL A 76 16.99 15.71 0.44
CA VAL A 76 17.57 14.66 1.28
C VAL A 76 19.03 14.56 0.92
N SER A 77 19.92 14.91 1.85
CA SER A 77 21.36 14.73 1.65
C SER A 77 21.69 13.24 1.57
N LEU A 78 21.87 12.73 0.35
CA LEU A 78 22.26 11.35 0.07
C LEU A 78 23.76 11.17 0.26
N LYS A 79 24.18 9.96 0.64
CA LYS A 79 25.60 9.64 0.90
C LYS A 79 26.06 8.54 -0.05
N ASN A 80 27.28 8.67 -0.58
CA ASN A 80 27.98 7.64 -1.37
C ASN A 80 27.11 7.01 -2.48
N ILE A 81 26.98 7.73 -3.60
CA ILE A 81 26.03 7.41 -4.67
C ILE A 81 26.69 6.60 -5.80
N GLU A 82 26.05 5.51 -6.21
CA GLU A 82 26.41 4.69 -7.38
C GLU A 82 25.22 4.56 -8.33
N LYS A 83 25.43 4.55 -9.66
CA LYS A 83 24.35 4.28 -10.64
C LYS A 83 24.06 2.78 -10.73
N ILE A 84 22.77 2.41 -10.85
CA ILE A 84 22.28 1.04 -10.93
C ILE A 84 21.03 0.94 -11.83
N THR A 85 20.60 -0.28 -12.15
CA THR A 85 19.32 -0.55 -12.81
C THR A 85 18.43 -1.43 -11.92
N LEU A 86 17.13 -1.14 -11.87
CA LEU A 86 16.14 -1.81 -11.02
C LEU A 86 15.05 -2.49 -11.88
N ARG A 87 14.47 -3.59 -11.39
CA ARG A 87 13.39 -4.34 -12.07
C ARG A 87 12.35 -4.87 -11.06
N GLY A 88 11.07 -4.95 -11.46
CA GLY A 88 9.99 -5.51 -10.63
C GLY A 88 8.76 -5.96 -11.44
N LEU A 89 7.56 -5.92 -10.84
CA LEU A 89 6.28 -6.30 -11.47
C LEU A 89 5.82 -5.23 -12.48
N GLY A 90 5.33 -5.62 -13.65
CA GLY A 90 4.89 -4.72 -14.74
C GLY A 90 5.56 -5.04 -16.08
N SER A 91 5.10 -4.41 -17.16
CA SER A 91 5.50 -4.72 -18.55
C SER A 91 6.66 -3.89 -19.12
N GLU A 92 7.16 -2.89 -18.39
CA GLU A 92 8.21 -1.96 -18.84
C GLU A 92 9.64 -2.45 -18.55
N ASP A 93 10.62 -1.85 -19.23
CA ASP A 93 12.05 -2.15 -19.12
C ASP A 93 12.64 -1.76 -17.74
N ALA A 94 13.93 -2.06 -17.53
CA ALA A 94 14.62 -1.72 -16.29
C ALA A 94 14.66 -0.21 -16.04
N ILE A 95 14.34 0.21 -14.82
CA ILE A 95 14.35 1.62 -14.42
C ILE A 95 15.77 2.01 -13.97
N GLU A 96 16.31 3.09 -14.51
CA GLU A 96 17.57 3.66 -14.03
C GLU A 96 17.40 4.23 -12.62
N GLY A 97 18.36 3.92 -11.75
CA GLY A 97 18.33 4.36 -10.37
C GLY A 97 19.70 4.66 -9.80
N LEU A 98 19.68 5.14 -8.57
CA LEU A 98 20.87 5.40 -7.78
C LEU A 98 20.86 4.52 -6.53
N LYS A 99 22.04 4.17 -6.05
CA LYS A 99 22.26 3.42 -4.82
C LYS A 99 23.05 4.31 -3.87
N SER A 100 22.55 4.51 -2.66
CA SER A 100 23.09 5.40 -1.64
C SER A 100 23.38 4.61 -0.36
N VAL A 101 24.60 4.73 0.18
CA VAL A 101 25.10 3.95 1.32
C VAL A 101 25.46 4.89 2.48
N GLY A 102 25.25 4.48 3.73
CA GLY A 102 25.60 5.29 4.89
C GLY A 102 24.45 6.16 5.44
N ASN A 103 23.23 5.93 4.97
CA ASN A 103 22.06 6.71 5.36
C ASN A 103 21.59 6.35 6.78
N VAL A 104 20.92 7.30 7.43
CA VAL A 104 20.28 7.10 8.73
C VAL A 104 18.78 7.23 8.53
N LEU A 105 18.07 6.15 8.86
CA LEU A 105 16.61 6.11 8.86
C LEU A 105 16.12 6.04 10.28
N GLU A 106 15.12 6.85 10.61
CA GLU A 106 14.56 6.91 11.95
C GLU A 106 13.04 6.91 11.90
N VAL A 107 12.42 6.24 12.86
CA VAL A 107 10.96 6.30 13.02
C VAL A 107 10.61 6.24 14.50
N LYS A 108 10.23 7.41 15.04
CA LYS A 108 10.02 7.65 16.48
C LYS A 108 11.21 7.21 17.34
N GLY A 109 11.18 5.96 17.82
CA GLY A 109 12.16 5.36 18.72
C GLY A 109 12.93 4.20 18.11
N MET A 110 12.75 3.95 16.81
CA MET A 110 13.54 3.00 16.04
C MET A 110 14.53 3.75 15.14
N GLU A 111 15.67 3.16 14.88
CA GLU A 111 16.69 3.68 13.95
C GLU A 111 17.31 2.56 13.13
N SER A 112 17.77 2.86 11.92
CA SER A 112 18.69 2.05 11.14
C SER A 112 19.84 2.93 10.69
N ILE A 113 21.05 2.59 11.14
CA ILE A 113 22.28 3.28 10.76
C ILE A 113 22.93 2.54 9.58
N ASN A 114 23.64 3.27 8.73
CA ASN A 114 24.30 2.74 7.52
C ASN A 114 23.31 2.02 6.59
N HIS A 115 22.11 2.58 6.46
CA HIS A 115 21.05 2.03 5.65
C HIS A 115 21.34 2.21 4.15
N LEU A 116 21.05 1.16 3.38
CA LEU A 116 21.14 1.16 1.93
C LEU A 116 19.83 1.68 1.33
N LEU A 117 19.91 2.74 0.54
CA LEU A 117 18.77 3.32 -0.17
C LEU A 117 18.96 3.15 -1.68
N TYR A 118 17.86 2.81 -2.34
CA TYR A 118 17.74 2.78 -3.79
C TYR A 118 16.86 3.96 -4.21
N ILE A 119 17.27 4.76 -5.19
CA ILE A 119 16.52 5.93 -5.64
C ILE A 119 16.09 5.72 -7.08
N ILE A 120 14.80 5.93 -7.36
CA ILE A 120 14.28 6.03 -8.72
C ILE A 120 14.32 7.49 -9.13
N VAL A 121 15.03 7.78 -10.21
CA VAL A 121 15.20 9.16 -10.72
C VAL A 121 14.07 9.54 -11.67
N ASP A 122 13.40 8.54 -12.25
CA ASP A 122 12.29 8.72 -13.16
C ASP A 122 11.11 9.44 -12.47
N GLN A 123 10.74 10.60 -13.03
CA GLN A 123 9.64 11.44 -12.54
C GLN A 123 8.27 10.94 -13.01
N ASP A 124 8.22 10.10 -14.05
CA ASP A 124 6.97 9.51 -14.55
C ASP A 124 6.47 8.39 -13.63
N PHE A 125 7.35 7.85 -12.78
CA PHE A 125 6.98 6.93 -11.71
C PHE A 125 6.37 7.67 -10.50
N ASN A 126 5.11 8.10 -10.64
CA ASN A 126 4.39 8.81 -9.58
C ASN A 126 3.30 7.95 -8.92
N LEU A 127 3.64 7.27 -7.82
CA LEU A 127 2.68 6.52 -7.01
C LEU A 127 1.68 7.43 -6.28
N SER A 128 2.08 8.66 -5.93
CA SER A 128 1.24 9.63 -5.21
C SER A 128 -0.05 9.94 -5.95
N SER A 129 0.01 10.02 -7.29
CA SER A 129 -1.16 10.30 -8.14
C SER A 129 -2.27 9.24 -8.04
N HIS A 130 -1.90 7.96 -7.87
CA HIS A 130 -2.82 6.83 -7.79
C HIS A 130 -3.31 6.56 -6.36
N ILE A 131 -2.55 6.98 -5.35
CA ILE A 131 -2.91 6.80 -3.93
C ILE A 131 -3.69 8.02 -3.40
N GLY A 132 -3.40 9.22 -3.91
CA GLY A 132 -4.02 10.48 -3.48
C GLY A 132 -3.38 11.13 -2.24
N ILE A 133 -2.18 10.69 -1.86
CA ILE A 133 -1.32 11.35 -0.86
C ILE A 133 0.13 11.35 -1.38
N PRO A 134 1.00 12.25 -0.88
CA PRO A 134 2.43 12.14 -1.14
C PRO A 134 2.98 10.79 -0.66
N VAL A 135 3.57 10.02 -1.58
CA VAL A 135 4.30 8.79 -1.30
C VAL A 135 5.72 8.96 -1.80
N ASN A 136 6.67 8.95 -0.87
CA ASN A 136 8.07 9.25 -1.16
C ASN A 136 8.92 7.99 -1.34
N GLY A 137 8.42 6.81 -0.97
CA GLY A 137 9.20 5.58 -1.10
C GLY A 137 8.50 4.32 -0.63
N ILE A 138 9.22 3.21 -0.71
CA ILE A 138 8.84 1.88 -0.23
C ILE A 138 9.87 1.43 0.81
N ILE A 139 9.42 0.97 1.97
CA ILE A 139 10.27 0.38 3.00
C ILE A 139 10.09 -1.13 3.02
N GLY A 140 11.13 -1.83 2.58
CA GLY A 140 11.15 -3.28 2.39
C GLY A 140 11.52 -4.08 3.64
N SER A 141 12.05 -5.28 3.38
CA SER A 141 12.43 -6.30 4.38
C SER A 141 13.31 -5.82 5.55
N SER A 142 14.08 -4.75 5.37
CA SER A 142 15.02 -4.21 6.35
C SER A 142 14.36 -3.82 7.69
N ILE A 143 13.07 -3.44 7.64
CA ILE A 143 12.30 -3.13 8.85
C ILE A 143 11.91 -4.41 9.61
N PHE A 144 11.52 -5.47 8.90
CA PHE A 144 11.01 -6.74 9.44
C PHE A 144 12.08 -7.67 10.00
N LYS A 145 13.31 -7.59 9.47
CA LYS A 145 14.37 -8.59 9.68
C LYS A 145 14.71 -8.89 11.16
N ASN A 146 14.73 -7.87 12.02
CA ASN A 146 15.29 -7.97 13.37
C ASN A 146 14.25 -7.80 14.50
N ASN A 147 12.97 -7.61 14.18
CA ASN A 147 11.97 -7.22 15.18
C ASN A 147 10.69 -8.06 15.07
N LEU A 148 10.03 -8.25 16.20
CA LEU A 148 8.64 -8.71 16.23
C LEU A 148 7.74 -7.53 15.86
N ILE A 149 7.23 -7.50 14.63
CA ILE A 149 6.43 -6.38 14.11
C ILE A 149 4.97 -6.76 14.03
N GLU A 150 4.12 -6.10 14.82
CA GLU A 150 2.67 -6.17 14.70
C GLU A 150 2.14 -5.07 13.77
N ILE A 151 1.38 -5.44 12.74
CA ILE A 151 0.51 -4.55 12.00
C ILE A 151 -0.90 -4.69 12.57
N ASN A 152 -1.36 -3.66 13.28
CA ASN A 152 -2.68 -3.61 13.87
C ASN A 152 -3.60 -2.71 13.02
N TYR A 153 -4.37 -3.33 12.12
CA TYR A 153 -5.25 -2.63 11.18
C TYR A 153 -6.42 -1.90 11.85
N GLU A 154 -6.99 -2.45 12.94
CA GLU A 154 -8.08 -1.79 13.67
C GLU A 154 -7.63 -0.49 14.31
N LYS A 155 -6.45 -0.52 14.95
CA LYS A 155 -5.89 0.64 15.65
C LYS A 155 -5.09 1.56 14.70
N LYS A 156 -4.87 1.13 13.45
CA LYS A 156 -4.01 1.79 12.46
C LYS A 156 -2.61 2.08 13.02
N ARG A 157 -1.99 1.07 13.63
CA ARG A 157 -0.63 1.18 14.19
C ARG A 157 0.27 0.01 13.80
N VAL A 158 1.51 0.33 13.45
CA VAL A 158 2.62 -0.61 13.42
C VAL A 158 3.30 -0.59 14.79
N VAL A 159 3.56 -1.75 15.36
CA VAL A 159 4.14 -1.89 16.68
C VAL A 159 5.36 -2.80 16.63
N PHE A 160 6.49 -2.26 17.04
CA PHE A 160 7.73 -3.00 17.22
C PHE A 160 7.78 -3.50 18.65
N TYR A 161 7.99 -4.80 18.85
CA TYR A 161 8.25 -5.38 20.15
C TYR A 161 9.69 -5.86 20.21
N LYS A 162 10.37 -5.55 21.31
CA LYS A 162 11.67 -6.16 21.61
C LYS A 162 11.47 -7.66 21.79
N ASP A 163 12.32 -8.48 21.18
CA ASP A 163 12.25 -9.91 21.38
C ASP A 163 12.64 -10.25 22.83
N SER A 164 11.65 -10.63 23.63
CA SER A 164 11.82 -10.99 25.03
C SER A 164 10.82 -12.07 25.40
N ARG A 165 11.18 -12.91 26.38
CA ARG A 165 10.31 -13.98 26.89
C ARG A 165 8.93 -13.48 27.29
N LYS A 166 8.85 -12.28 27.90
CA LYS A 166 7.60 -11.63 28.27
C LYS A 166 6.74 -11.29 27.05
N ASN A 167 7.32 -10.70 26.01
CA ASN A 167 6.61 -10.35 24.79
C ASN A 167 6.14 -11.61 24.03
N ARG A 168 7.00 -12.62 23.90
CA ARG A 168 6.66 -13.91 23.26
C ARG A 168 5.49 -14.60 23.93
N LYS A 169 5.55 -14.80 25.26
CA LYS A 169 4.45 -15.42 26.03
C LYS A 169 3.11 -14.68 25.86
N ARG A 170 3.15 -13.35 25.77
CA ARG A 170 1.95 -12.51 25.56
C ARG A 170 1.39 -12.63 24.14
N ILE A 171 2.26 -12.79 23.14
CA ILE A 171 1.87 -12.97 21.74
C ILE A 171 1.28 -14.37 21.55
N GLU A 172 1.98 -15.40 21.99
CA GLU A 172 1.58 -16.79 21.84
C GLU A 172 0.26 -17.12 22.57
N SER A 173 -0.09 -16.38 23.62
CA SER A 173 -1.38 -16.54 24.31
C SER A 173 -2.57 -15.88 23.62
N LYS A 174 -2.34 -14.97 22.65
CA LYS A 174 -3.39 -14.15 22.03
C LYS A 174 -3.53 -14.35 20.52
N TYR A 175 -2.52 -14.92 19.89
CA TYR A 175 -2.43 -15.06 18.44
C TYR A 175 -2.21 -16.53 18.08
N LYS A 176 -2.80 -16.96 16.97
CA LYS A 176 -2.49 -18.25 16.37
C LYS A 176 -1.13 -18.18 15.69
N LYS A 177 -0.20 -19.01 16.15
CA LYS A 177 1.13 -19.17 15.55
C LYS A 177 1.04 -19.97 14.25
N THR A 178 1.57 -19.41 13.17
CA THR A 178 1.54 -19.95 11.80
C THR A 178 2.96 -20.02 11.28
N PRO A 179 3.47 -21.20 10.86
CA PRO A 179 4.80 -21.30 10.26
C PRO A 179 4.82 -20.58 8.90
N ILE A 180 5.90 -19.86 8.64
CA ILE A 180 6.25 -19.29 7.35
C ILE A 180 7.66 -19.74 6.96
N THR A 181 8.12 -19.31 5.80
CA THR A 181 9.52 -19.42 5.35
C THR A 181 9.99 -18.03 4.94
N VAL A 182 11.24 -17.67 5.21
CA VAL A 182 11.80 -16.37 4.80
C VAL A 182 12.89 -16.60 3.76
N GLU A 183 12.52 -16.52 2.48
CA GLU A 183 13.41 -16.76 1.35
C GLU A 183 13.72 -15.44 0.64
N GLY A 184 14.99 -15.13 0.41
CA GLY A 184 15.38 -13.85 -0.21
C GLY A 184 14.94 -12.61 0.57
N SER A 185 14.83 -12.72 1.90
CA SER A 185 14.28 -11.68 2.81
C SER A 185 12.77 -11.42 2.69
N LYS A 186 12.03 -12.32 2.03
CA LYS A 186 10.58 -12.20 1.82
C LYS A 186 9.85 -13.36 2.50
N PRO A 187 8.68 -13.12 3.13
CA PRO A 187 7.96 -14.14 3.89
C PRO A 187 6.97 -14.92 3.01
N TYR A 188 6.95 -16.24 3.11
CA TYR A 188 6.03 -17.11 2.38
C TYR A 188 5.25 -18.02 3.31
N VAL A 189 3.97 -18.22 3.00
CA VAL A 189 3.07 -19.08 3.77
C VAL A 189 2.43 -20.13 2.87
N LYS A 190 2.22 -21.33 3.42
CA LYS A 190 1.42 -22.38 2.77
C LYS A 190 -0.06 -22.18 3.10
N ALA A 191 -0.91 -22.31 2.10
CA ALA A 191 -2.35 -22.14 2.19
C ALA A 191 -3.04 -23.10 1.20
N ASN A 192 -4.37 -23.11 1.20
CA ASN A 192 -5.16 -23.81 0.18
C ASN A 192 -6.17 -22.85 -0.46
N ALA A 193 -6.32 -22.93 -1.77
CA ALA A 193 -7.38 -22.28 -2.52
C ALA A 193 -8.32 -23.35 -3.08
N ILE A 194 -9.62 -23.17 -2.90
CA ILE A 194 -10.65 -23.98 -3.55
C ILE A 194 -11.16 -23.17 -4.74
N ILE A 195 -10.70 -23.55 -5.93
CA ILE A 195 -11.09 -22.93 -7.20
C ILE A 195 -12.07 -23.88 -7.88
N ASP A 196 -13.28 -23.40 -8.15
CA ASP A 196 -14.43 -24.24 -8.51
C ASP A 196 -14.64 -25.36 -7.48
N SER A 197 -14.19 -26.58 -7.78
CA SER A 197 -14.27 -27.77 -6.89
C SER A 197 -12.91 -28.33 -6.47
N ASP A 198 -11.81 -27.82 -7.03
CA ASP A 198 -10.48 -28.37 -6.81
C ASP A 198 -9.80 -27.70 -5.61
N ILE A 199 -9.27 -28.52 -4.70
CA ILE A 199 -8.44 -28.05 -3.59
C ILE A 199 -6.99 -27.97 -4.08
N ILE A 200 -6.47 -26.75 -4.15
CA ILE A 200 -5.15 -26.45 -4.67
C ILE A 200 -4.26 -25.95 -3.51
N PRO A 201 -3.25 -26.73 -3.09
CA PRO A 201 -2.23 -26.25 -2.17
C PRO A 201 -1.39 -25.16 -2.84
N VAL A 202 -1.19 -24.04 -2.15
CA VAL A 202 -0.48 -22.87 -2.68
C VAL A 202 0.57 -22.37 -1.68
N LYS A 203 1.76 -22.02 -2.19
CA LYS A 203 2.77 -21.24 -1.46
C LYS A 203 2.70 -19.80 -1.93
N LEU A 204 2.36 -18.90 -1.02
CA LEU A 204 2.09 -17.49 -1.32
C LEU A 204 3.06 -16.58 -0.58
N LEU A 205 3.54 -15.54 -1.26
CA LEU A 205 4.21 -14.41 -0.62
C LEU A 205 3.21 -13.69 0.31
N VAL A 206 3.58 -13.45 1.57
CA VAL A 206 2.80 -12.60 2.48
C VAL A 206 3.18 -11.15 2.19
N ASP A 207 2.27 -10.42 1.54
CA ASP A 207 2.59 -9.18 0.86
C ASP A 207 1.76 -8.00 1.39
N VAL A 208 2.37 -7.17 2.24
CA VAL A 208 1.72 -5.94 2.75
C VAL A 208 1.61 -4.86 1.67
N GLY A 209 2.43 -4.92 0.62
CA GLY A 209 2.43 -4.01 -0.52
C GLY A 209 1.39 -4.37 -1.60
N ASN A 210 0.78 -5.55 -1.54
CA ASN A 210 -0.33 -5.93 -2.41
C ASN A 210 -1.67 -5.46 -1.81
N SER A 211 -2.46 -4.68 -2.55
CA SER A 211 -3.76 -4.17 -2.10
C SER A 211 -4.89 -5.22 -2.19
N ASP A 212 -4.74 -6.22 -3.07
CA ASP A 212 -5.75 -7.25 -3.32
C ASP A 212 -5.77 -8.33 -2.23
N ALA A 213 -6.72 -9.27 -2.35
CA ALA A 213 -6.79 -10.41 -1.44
C ALA A 213 -5.69 -11.42 -1.75
N ILE A 214 -5.66 -11.89 -3.00
CA ILE A 214 -4.76 -12.95 -3.45
C ILE A 214 -4.46 -12.70 -4.91
N TRP A 215 -3.19 -12.81 -5.28
CA TRP A 215 -2.76 -12.94 -6.68
C TRP A 215 -2.33 -14.38 -6.92
N LEU A 216 -2.85 -15.02 -7.96
CA LEU A 216 -2.43 -16.36 -8.39
C LEU A 216 -1.89 -16.32 -9.82
N PHE A 217 -0.74 -16.96 -10.04
CA PHE A 217 -0.05 -16.95 -11.32
C PHE A 217 -0.41 -18.18 -12.15
N GLN A 218 -1.05 -17.96 -13.30
CA GLN A 218 -1.62 -19.01 -14.16
C GLN A 218 -0.55 -19.98 -14.72
N ASN A 219 0.64 -19.46 -15.06
CA ASN A 219 1.64 -20.22 -15.82
C ASN A 219 2.68 -20.97 -14.96
N ILE A 220 2.48 -21.02 -13.65
CA ILE A 220 3.44 -21.67 -12.73
C ILE A 220 2.96 -23.09 -12.35
N SER A 221 1.66 -23.35 -12.45
CA SER A 221 1.08 -24.65 -12.11
C SER A 221 -0.16 -24.90 -12.95
N ASP A 222 -0.22 -26.06 -13.62
CA ASP A 222 -1.36 -26.47 -14.45
C ASP A 222 -2.68 -26.58 -13.67
N LYS A 223 -2.60 -26.60 -12.33
CA LYS A 223 -3.75 -26.62 -11.43
C LYS A 223 -4.41 -25.26 -11.27
N ILE A 224 -3.68 -24.16 -11.54
CA ILE A 224 -4.19 -22.80 -11.36
C ILE A 224 -4.83 -22.33 -12.65
N LYS A 225 -6.14 -22.50 -12.74
CA LYS A 225 -6.96 -22.03 -13.87
C LYS A 225 -7.85 -20.89 -13.41
N VAL A 226 -8.08 -19.93 -14.30
CA VAL A 226 -9.01 -18.84 -14.04
C VAL A 226 -10.44 -19.42 -14.08
N PRO A 227 -11.28 -19.17 -13.05
CA PRO A 227 -12.68 -19.58 -13.04
C PRO A 227 -13.46 -19.07 -14.26
N LYS A 228 -14.54 -19.77 -14.64
CA LYS A 228 -15.40 -19.34 -15.76
C LYS A 228 -15.98 -17.93 -15.55
N ASN A 229 -16.43 -17.63 -14.32
CA ASN A 229 -16.90 -16.30 -13.95
C ASN A 229 -15.68 -15.43 -13.60
N ASN A 230 -15.22 -14.68 -14.60
CA ASN A 230 -14.13 -13.72 -14.48
C ASN A 230 -14.38 -12.53 -15.41
N PHE A 231 -13.60 -11.46 -15.22
CA PHE A 231 -13.53 -10.35 -16.16
C PHE A 231 -12.09 -9.82 -16.24
N ASP A 232 -11.74 -9.25 -17.39
CA ASP A 232 -10.48 -8.53 -17.59
C ASP A 232 -10.49 -7.22 -16.81
N ASP A 233 -9.41 -6.91 -16.10
CA ASP A 233 -9.33 -5.76 -15.21
C ASP A 233 -7.91 -5.22 -15.10
N TYR A 234 -7.84 -3.92 -14.83
CA TYR A 234 -6.62 -3.28 -14.36
C TYR A 234 -6.39 -3.65 -12.90
N LEU A 235 -5.34 -4.43 -12.64
CA LEU A 235 -5.05 -4.95 -11.30
C LEU A 235 -4.29 -3.94 -10.44
N GLY A 236 -3.57 -3.01 -11.07
CA GLY A 236 -2.87 -1.94 -10.39
C GLY A 236 -1.58 -1.54 -11.11
N LYS A 237 -0.72 -0.80 -10.40
CA LYS A 237 0.60 -0.38 -10.88
C LYS A 237 1.69 -1.11 -10.09
N GLY A 238 2.53 -1.85 -10.79
CA GLY A 238 3.74 -2.45 -10.26
C GLY A 238 4.94 -1.51 -10.40
N PHE A 239 6.12 -2.00 -9.98
CA PHE A 239 7.37 -1.26 -10.09
C PHE A 239 7.78 -0.98 -11.54
N SER A 240 7.48 -1.90 -12.45
CA SER A 240 7.77 -1.85 -13.89
C SER A 240 6.52 -1.50 -14.71
N GLY A 241 5.63 -0.68 -14.16
CA GLY A 241 4.44 -0.18 -14.88
C GLY A 241 3.15 -0.92 -14.55
N ASP A 242 2.18 -0.77 -15.45
CA ASP A 242 0.81 -1.23 -15.26
C ASP A 242 0.72 -2.78 -15.22
N VAL A 243 -0.19 -3.28 -14.39
CA VAL A 243 -0.47 -4.71 -14.24
C VAL A 243 -1.91 -4.96 -14.65
N GLU A 244 -2.05 -5.66 -15.77
CA GLU A 244 -3.33 -6.12 -16.30
C GLU A 244 -3.53 -7.60 -15.97
N GLY A 245 -4.78 -8.05 -15.99
CA GLY A 245 -5.10 -9.45 -15.87
C GLY A 245 -6.59 -9.67 -15.64
N LYS A 246 -6.92 -10.73 -14.92
CA LYS A 246 -8.32 -11.11 -14.66
C LYS A 246 -8.64 -11.06 -13.18
N ARG A 247 -9.88 -10.69 -12.85
CA ARG A 247 -10.45 -10.92 -11.52
C ARG A 247 -11.49 -12.01 -11.58
N ALA A 248 -11.51 -12.85 -10.56
CA ALA A 248 -12.52 -13.89 -10.42
C ALA A 248 -12.85 -14.12 -8.95
N ARG A 249 -13.99 -14.76 -8.71
CA ARG A 249 -14.41 -15.22 -7.39
C ARG A 249 -14.15 -16.71 -7.28
N ILE A 250 -13.51 -17.14 -6.18
CA ILE A 250 -13.25 -18.57 -5.90
C ILE A 250 -14.10 -19.05 -4.73
N THR A 251 -14.25 -20.36 -4.56
CA THR A 251 -15.12 -20.95 -3.55
C THR A 251 -14.65 -20.64 -2.12
N GLU A 252 -13.37 -20.92 -1.83
CA GLU A 252 -12.79 -20.74 -0.50
C GLU A 252 -11.28 -20.45 -0.61
N PHE A 253 -10.76 -19.61 0.28
CA PHE A 253 -9.35 -19.55 0.59
C PHE A 253 -9.13 -19.89 2.05
N SER A 254 -8.13 -20.69 2.36
CA SER A 254 -7.79 -21.06 3.73
C SER A 254 -6.31 -20.96 4.03
N ILE A 255 -6.00 -20.41 5.20
CA ILE A 255 -4.65 -20.30 5.76
C ILE A 255 -4.69 -20.79 7.20
N VAL A 256 -4.02 -21.92 7.46
CA VAL A 256 -4.13 -22.66 8.74
C VAL A 256 -5.60 -22.96 9.04
N ASP A 257 -6.16 -22.43 10.12
CA ASP A 257 -7.54 -22.68 10.57
C ASP A 257 -8.51 -21.58 10.07
N PHE A 258 -8.00 -20.58 9.36
CA PHE A 258 -8.78 -19.43 8.92
C PHE A 258 -9.31 -19.65 7.52
N LYS A 259 -10.64 -19.61 7.39
CA LYS A 259 -11.36 -19.77 6.12
C LYS A 259 -11.99 -18.46 5.71
N PHE A 260 -11.92 -18.18 4.41
CA PHE A 260 -12.53 -17.05 3.72
C PHE A 260 -13.38 -17.58 2.57
N LEU A 261 -14.68 -17.36 2.65
CA LEU A 261 -15.62 -17.82 1.62
C LEU A 261 -15.76 -16.77 0.54
N LYS A 262 -15.87 -17.23 -0.71
CA LYS A 262 -16.12 -16.38 -1.88
C LYS A 262 -15.15 -15.18 -2.05
N PRO A 263 -13.83 -15.31 -1.78
CA PRO A 263 -12.93 -14.19 -1.97
C PRO A 263 -12.78 -13.86 -3.45
N ILE A 264 -12.57 -12.56 -3.72
CA ILE A 264 -12.22 -12.05 -5.05
C ILE A 264 -10.71 -12.06 -5.15
N ILE A 265 -10.19 -12.72 -6.17
CA ILE A 265 -8.76 -12.88 -6.39
C ILE A 265 -8.39 -12.35 -7.77
N ALA A 266 -7.12 -12.05 -7.96
CA ALA A 266 -6.58 -11.58 -9.22
C ALA A 266 -5.65 -12.63 -9.84
N PHE A 267 -5.64 -12.63 -11.17
CA PHE A 267 -4.79 -13.46 -12.01
C PHE A 267 -4.07 -12.54 -12.99
N PRO A 268 -2.87 -12.04 -12.63
CA PRO A 268 -2.08 -11.21 -13.51
C PRO A 268 -1.70 -11.92 -14.81
N ASP A 269 -1.61 -11.15 -15.89
CA ASP A 269 -1.13 -11.65 -17.17
C ASP A 269 0.36 -12.02 -17.13
N TYR A 270 0.75 -12.96 -17.98
CA TYR A 270 2.13 -13.44 -18.04
C TYR A 270 3.15 -12.33 -18.33
N SER A 271 2.79 -11.40 -19.23
CA SER A 271 3.62 -10.22 -19.56
C SER A 271 3.96 -9.40 -18.32
N SER A 272 3.02 -9.24 -17.38
CA SER A 272 3.20 -8.44 -16.17
C SER A 272 4.03 -9.13 -15.09
N ILE A 273 4.25 -10.45 -15.17
CA ILE A 273 5.02 -11.23 -14.18
C ILE A 273 6.38 -11.72 -14.68
N LYS A 274 6.71 -11.48 -15.96
CA LYS A 274 7.92 -11.98 -16.64
C LYS A 274 9.23 -11.65 -15.91
N HIS A 275 9.30 -10.52 -15.23
CA HIS A 275 10.51 -10.01 -14.58
C HIS A 275 10.61 -10.33 -13.09
N VAL A 276 9.63 -11.06 -12.53
CA VAL A 276 9.63 -11.42 -11.11
C VAL A 276 10.53 -12.62 -10.86
N THR A 277 11.53 -12.45 -10.01
CA THR A 277 12.31 -13.59 -9.50
C THR A 277 11.42 -14.47 -8.61
N MET A 278 11.04 -15.64 -9.13
CA MET A 278 10.24 -16.61 -8.40
C MET A 278 11.13 -17.50 -7.54
N VAL A 279 10.78 -17.64 -6.26
CA VAL A 279 11.30 -18.73 -5.42
C VAL A 279 10.58 -20.02 -5.77
N SER A 280 11.22 -21.16 -5.50
CA SER A 280 10.65 -22.47 -5.78
C SER A 280 9.25 -22.62 -5.18
N ASP A 281 8.35 -23.19 -5.98
CA ASP A 281 6.94 -23.48 -5.67
C ASP A 281 6.04 -22.28 -5.35
N ARG A 282 6.54 -21.03 -5.46
CA ARG A 282 5.71 -19.84 -5.29
C ARG A 282 4.73 -19.74 -6.45
N VAL A 283 3.44 -19.68 -6.12
CA VAL A 283 2.36 -19.56 -7.12
C VAL A 283 1.56 -18.26 -7.01
N GLY A 284 1.98 -17.34 -6.14
CA GLY A 284 1.22 -16.10 -5.94
C GLY A 284 1.66 -15.24 -4.75
N SER A 285 0.74 -14.38 -4.30
CA SER A 285 0.82 -13.60 -3.06
C SER A 285 -0.54 -13.49 -2.37
N VAL A 286 -0.52 -13.29 -1.05
CA VAL A 286 -1.66 -12.93 -0.22
C VAL A 286 -1.48 -11.50 0.26
N GLY A 287 -2.46 -10.64 -0.01
CA GLY A 287 -2.37 -9.20 0.15
C GLY A 287 -3.23 -8.60 1.26
N GLY A 288 -3.27 -7.28 1.27
CA GLY A 288 -3.90 -6.43 2.27
C GLY A 288 -5.38 -6.68 2.51
N GLU A 289 -6.14 -7.12 1.50
CA GLU A 289 -7.57 -7.43 1.68
C GLU A 289 -7.80 -8.65 2.60
N ILE A 290 -6.84 -9.59 2.65
CA ILE A 290 -6.80 -10.67 3.64
C ILE A 290 -6.09 -10.21 4.91
N LEU A 291 -4.92 -9.58 4.82
CA LEU A 291 -4.11 -9.22 6.00
C LEU A 291 -4.85 -8.26 6.95
N LYS A 292 -5.63 -7.31 6.41
CA LYS A 292 -6.40 -6.34 7.21
C LYS A 292 -7.47 -6.97 8.10
N ARG A 293 -7.80 -8.24 7.87
CA ARG A 293 -8.77 -9.04 8.65
C ARG A 293 -8.19 -9.57 9.96
N PHE A 294 -6.91 -9.32 10.19
CA PHE A 294 -6.18 -9.71 11.38
C PHE A 294 -5.45 -8.52 12.03
N SER A 295 -5.03 -8.69 13.28
CA SER A 295 -3.74 -8.15 13.71
C SER A 295 -2.69 -9.20 13.40
N VAL A 296 -1.65 -8.79 12.67
CA VAL A 296 -0.63 -9.70 12.12
C VAL A 296 0.70 -9.38 12.77
N ILE A 297 1.43 -10.38 13.27
CA ILE A 297 2.79 -10.21 13.78
C ILE A 297 3.78 -11.01 12.93
N PHE A 298 4.78 -10.34 12.39
CA PHE A 298 5.90 -10.95 11.68
C PHE A 298 7.05 -11.23 12.64
N ASP A 299 7.56 -12.46 12.61
CA ASP A 299 8.76 -12.93 13.31
C ASP A 299 9.67 -13.61 12.29
N TYR A 300 10.42 -12.80 11.52
CA TYR A 300 11.27 -13.30 10.44
C TYR A 300 12.40 -14.20 10.96
N GLN A 301 12.95 -13.88 12.14
CA GLN A 301 14.07 -14.63 12.71
C GLN A 301 13.70 -16.07 13.07
N ASN A 302 12.45 -16.30 13.46
CA ASN A 302 11.96 -17.64 13.83
C ASN A 302 11.00 -18.20 12.78
N GLU A 303 10.85 -17.52 11.64
CA GLU A 303 9.96 -17.91 10.55
C GLU A 303 8.52 -18.19 11.00
N PHE A 304 7.96 -17.30 11.81
CA PHE A 304 6.56 -17.36 12.23
C PHE A 304 5.77 -16.10 11.86
N LEU A 305 4.51 -16.33 11.52
CA LEU A 305 3.46 -15.32 11.44
C LEU A 305 2.46 -15.58 12.57
N TYR A 306 2.09 -14.56 13.33
CA TYR A 306 1.06 -14.69 14.36
C TYR A 306 -0.19 -13.94 13.93
N LEU A 307 -1.32 -14.64 13.90
CA LEU A 307 -2.58 -14.14 13.37
C LEU A 307 -3.64 -14.09 14.47
N LYS A 308 -4.26 -12.92 14.64
CA LYS A 308 -5.41 -12.75 15.52
C LYS A 308 -6.54 -12.09 14.75
N LYS A 309 -7.69 -12.75 14.64
CA LYS A 309 -8.90 -12.20 13.99
C LYS A 309 -9.25 -10.84 14.60
N ASN A 310 -9.69 -9.91 13.75
CA ASN A 310 -10.18 -8.61 14.16
C ASN A 310 -11.63 -8.42 13.67
N ARG A 311 -12.26 -7.26 13.92
CA ARG A 311 -13.67 -7.02 13.52
C ARG A 311 -13.95 -7.13 12.02
N HIS A 312 -12.92 -7.00 11.17
CA HIS A 312 -13.05 -7.08 9.72
C HIS A 312 -12.98 -8.52 9.19
N TYR A 313 -12.79 -9.52 10.05
CA TYR A 313 -12.60 -10.91 9.63
C TYR A 313 -13.71 -11.42 8.69
N PHE A 314 -14.96 -11.14 9.04
CA PHE A 314 -16.15 -11.57 8.29
C PHE A 314 -16.66 -10.54 7.27
N ALA A 315 -15.92 -9.46 7.00
CA ALA A 315 -16.37 -8.46 6.01
C ALA A 315 -16.52 -9.06 4.61
N SER A 316 -17.47 -8.60 3.81
CA SER A 316 -17.63 -9.08 2.44
C SER A 316 -16.40 -8.74 1.58
N PHE A 317 -16.17 -9.53 0.52
CA PHE A 317 -15.18 -9.20 -0.49
C PHE A 317 -15.85 -8.40 -1.61
N VAL A 318 -15.40 -7.16 -1.78
CA VAL A 318 -15.91 -6.21 -2.77
C VAL A 318 -14.83 -5.80 -3.76
N TYR A 319 -15.24 -5.41 -4.95
CA TYR A 319 -14.38 -4.93 -6.02
C TYR A 319 -15.01 -3.73 -6.71
N ASN A 320 -14.28 -3.11 -7.63
CA ASN A 320 -14.75 -1.97 -8.40
C ASN A 320 -15.82 -2.41 -9.42
N LYS A 321 -17.09 -2.14 -9.10
CA LYS A 321 -18.25 -2.51 -9.93
C LYS A 321 -18.47 -1.54 -11.09
N SER A 322 -17.97 -0.30 -11.00
CA SER A 322 -18.13 0.68 -12.08
C SER A 322 -17.23 0.40 -13.26
N GLY A 323 -16.03 -0.15 -13.01
CA GLY A 323 -14.97 -0.30 -14.01
C GLY A 323 -14.15 0.97 -14.24
N ILE A 324 -14.30 2.01 -13.42
CA ILE A 324 -13.54 3.27 -13.52
C ILE A 324 -12.33 3.22 -12.60
N GLU A 325 -11.15 3.43 -13.16
CA GLU A 325 -9.93 3.71 -12.38
C GLU A 325 -9.63 5.21 -12.41
N ILE A 326 -9.44 5.81 -11.24
CA ILE A 326 -9.31 7.25 -11.07
C ILE A 326 -7.92 7.58 -10.54
N ARG A 327 -7.33 8.65 -11.08
CA ARG A 327 -6.07 9.21 -10.59
C ARG A 327 -6.20 10.69 -10.29
N HIS A 328 -5.27 11.21 -9.50
CA HIS A 328 -5.06 12.64 -9.32
C HIS A 328 -4.30 13.21 -10.52
N SER A 329 -4.83 14.27 -11.14
CA SER A 329 -4.26 14.90 -12.35
C SER A 329 -3.78 16.34 -12.11
N GLY A 330 -3.56 16.74 -10.87
CA GLY A 330 -3.07 18.07 -10.50
C GLY A 330 -4.07 18.86 -9.65
N VAL A 331 -3.97 20.19 -9.68
CA VAL A 331 -4.78 21.07 -8.83
C VAL A 331 -5.47 22.18 -9.61
N GLN A 332 -6.66 22.57 -9.16
CA GLN A 332 -7.47 23.66 -9.70
C GLN A 332 -7.75 24.73 -8.65
N TRP A 333 -7.91 25.98 -9.08
CA TRP A 333 -8.36 27.07 -8.22
C TRP A 333 -9.88 27.02 -8.05
N VAL A 334 -10.34 26.86 -6.82
CA VAL A 334 -11.77 26.90 -6.47
C VAL A 334 -12.06 28.13 -5.63
N LYS A 335 -13.08 28.88 -6.04
CA LYS A 335 -13.60 30.05 -5.31
C LYS A 335 -14.63 29.58 -4.29
N GLU A 336 -14.29 29.60 -3.01
CA GLU A 336 -15.23 29.31 -1.92
C GLU A 336 -15.79 30.61 -1.33
N THR A 337 -17.10 30.64 -1.12
CA THR A 337 -17.78 31.75 -0.42
C THR A 337 -17.80 31.45 1.07
N VAL A 338 -17.16 32.29 1.89
CA VAL A 338 -17.19 32.15 3.35
C VAL A 338 -18.17 33.18 3.90
N GLN A 339 -19.23 32.71 4.54
CA GLN A 339 -20.08 33.57 5.36
C GLN A 339 -19.44 33.69 6.74
N LEU A 340 -18.99 34.90 7.08
CA LEU A 340 -18.63 35.20 8.47
C LEU A 340 -19.95 35.34 9.25
N GLN A 341 -20.18 34.46 10.22
CA GLN A 341 -21.13 34.74 11.28
C GLN A 341 -20.53 35.87 12.11
N ALA A 342 -21.12 37.06 12.04
CA ALA A 342 -20.78 38.12 12.97
C ALA A 342 -21.22 37.65 14.36
N PHE A 343 -20.26 37.42 15.26
CA PHE A 343 -20.58 37.28 16.69
C PHE A 343 -21.21 38.61 17.13
N PRO A 344 -22.40 38.61 17.75
CA PRO A 344 -22.97 39.85 18.28
C PRO A 344 -22.07 40.31 19.43
N ILE A 345 -21.25 41.32 19.18
CA ILE A 345 -20.64 42.09 20.25
C ILE A 345 -21.76 42.99 20.77
N THR A 346 -22.29 42.68 21.95
CA THR A 346 -23.14 43.63 22.69
C THR A 346 -22.26 44.80 23.08
N VAL A 347 -22.31 45.87 22.28
CA VAL A 347 -21.86 47.19 22.68
C VAL A 347 -23.13 48.01 22.89
N ASP A 348 -23.35 48.36 24.15
CA ASP A 348 -24.42 49.26 24.56
C ASP A 348 -24.15 50.67 24.00
N HIS A 349 -25.22 51.44 23.77
CA HIS A 349 -25.30 52.83 23.27
C HIS A 349 -25.63 53.07 21.78
N LEU A 350 -26.93 53.36 21.58
CA LEU A 350 -27.52 54.49 20.85
C LEU A 350 -26.78 55.01 19.60
N ASP A 351 -27.29 54.67 18.41
CA ASP A 351 -27.84 55.70 17.51
C ASP A 351 -28.65 55.13 16.32
N THR A 352 -29.41 56.04 15.74
CA THR A 352 -30.52 55.90 14.79
C THR A 352 -30.22 55.30 13.40
N ASN A 353 -31.25 54.68 12.81
CA ASN A 353 -31.46 54.33 11.40
C ASN A 353 -30.62 53.21 10.72
N GLY A 354 -31.27 52.04 10.60
CA GLY A 354 -31.42 51.37 9.29
C GLY A 354 -30.19 50.71 8.66
N GLY A 355 -29.28 50.12 9.44
CA GLY A 355 -28.21 49.29 8.90
C GLY A 355 -28.69 47.88 8.54
N LYS A 356 -28.92 47.59 7.25
CA LYS A 356 -29.00 46.21 6.77
C LYS A 356 -27.73 45.49 7.20
N ASN A 357 -27.86 44.39 7.94
CA ASN A 357 -26.79 43.45 8.22
C ASN A 357 -26.18 42.98 6.89
N ALA A 358 -25.18 43.70 6.39
CA ALA A 358 -24.44 43.32 5.21
C ALA A 358 -23.57 42.13 5.60
N THR A 359 -24.07 40.92 5.38
CA THR A 359 -23.22 39.73 5.32
C THR A 359 -22.12 39.99 4.30
N SER A 360 -20.93 40.37 4.77
CA SER A 360 -19.78 40.55 3.91
C SER A 360 -19.34 39.16 3.40
N LEU A 361 -19.76 38.83 2.19
CA LEU A 361 -19.34 37.61 1.51
C LEU A 361 -17.87 37.81 1.09
N LYS A 362 -16.95 37.21 1.84
CA LYS A 362 -15.54 37.16 1.43
C LYS A 362 -15.30 35.88 0.63
N TYR A 363 -14.63 36.03 -0.51
CA TYR A 363 -14.21 34.91 -1.34
C TYR A 363 -12.82 34.44 -0.93
N LYS A 364 -12.67 33.13 -0.74
CA LYS A 364 -11.37 32.49 -0.51
C LYS A 364 -11.07 31.58 -1.70
N PHE A 365 -10.03 31.91 -2.44
CA PHE A 365 -9.51 31.03 -3.50
C PHE A 365 -8.60 29.98 -2.86
N GLN A 366 -8.81 28.71 -3.19
CA GLN A 366 -7.99 27.60 -2.71
C GLN A 366 -7.64 26.67 -3.85
N LEU A 367 -6.41 26.15 -3.84
CA LEU A 367 -6.02 25.03 -4.70
C LEU A 367 -6.67 23.74 -4.18
N LYS A 368 -7.30 23.01 -5.08
CA LYS A 368 -8.04 21.78 -4.81
C LYS A 368 -7.66 20.68 -5.81
N PRO A 369 -7.75 19.40 -5.45
CA PRO A 369 -7.37 18.31 -6.35
C PRO A 369 -8.27 18.24 -7.59
N ILE A 370 -7.69 17.78 -8.69
CA ILE A 370 -8.38 17.37 -9.92
C ILE A 370 -8.30 15.85 -10.01
N PHE A 371 -9.44 15.22 -10.31
CA PHE A 371 -9.54 13.78 -10.53
C PHE A 371 -9.84 13.50 -11.99
N GLU A 372 -9.16 12.52 -12.58
CA GLU A 372 -9.29 12.12 -13.97
C GLU A 372 -9.50 10.61 -14.04
N ILE A 373 -10.29 10.16 -15.01
CA ILE A 373 -10.42 8.74 -15.33
C ILE A 373 -9.13 8.26 -16.03
N ALA A 374 -8.34 7.47 -15.31
CA ALA A 374 -7.09 6.90 -15.78
C ALA A 374 -7.30 5.71 -16.72
N ASN A 375 -8.29 4.86 -16.41
CA ASN A 375 -8.64 3.71 -17.21
C ASN A 375 -10.14 3.37 -17.06
N ILE A 376 -10.70 2.71 -18.07
CA ILE A 376 -12.06 2.17 -18.03
C ILE A 376 -12.01 0.72 -18.48
N ARG A 377 -12.53 -0.18 -17.64
CA ARG A 377 -12.69 -1.59 -17.98
C ARG A 377 -13.70 -1.75 -19.11
N LYS A 378 -13.36 -2.56 -20.11
CA LYS A 378 -14.24 -2.91 -21.22
C LYS A 378 -15.52 -3.61 -20.74
N ASN A 379 -16.64 -3.34 -21.39
CA ASN A 379 -17.98 -3.85 -21.08
C ASN A 379 -18.45 -3.53 -19.64
N SER A 380 -17.86 -2.52 -18.99
CA SER A 380 -18.26 -2.10 -17.66
C SER A 380 -19.47 -1.16 -17.68
N PRO A 381 -20.19 -1.00 -16.55
CA PRO A 381 -21.28 -0.02 -16.46
C PRO A 381 -20.86 1.40 -16.84
N ALA A 382 -19.63 1.79 -16.50
CA ALA A 382 -19.10 3.11 -16.85
C ALA A 382 -18.84 3.25 -18.36
N GLU A 383 -18.19 2.26 -18.99
CA GLU A 383 -17.96 2.29 -20.44
C GLU A 383 -19.28 2.34 -21.21
N ASN A 384 -20.23 1.48 -20.84
CA ASN A 384 -21.55 1.39 -21.46
C ASN A 384 -22.36 2.69 -21.33
N SER A 385 -22.08 3.50 -20.30
CA SER A 385 -22.69 4.82 -20.14
C SER A 385 -22.09 5.91 -21.04
N GLY A 386 -20.91 5.69 -21.61
CA GLY A 386 -20.20 6.65 -22.46
C GLY A 386 -19.07 7.42 -21.80
N LEU A 387 -18.69 7.07 -20.56
CA LEU A 387 -17.47 7.57 -19.93
C LEU A 387 -16.23 7.07 -20.67
N GLN A 388 -15.17 7.87 -20.69
CA GLN A 388 -13.94 7.60 -21.42
C GLN A 388 -12.70 7.90 -20.56
N LYS A 389 -11.59 7.22 -20.88
CA LYS A 389 -10.27 7.60 -20.37
C LYS A 389 -9.97 9.06 -20.73
N GLY A 390 -9.45 9.83 -19.78
CA GLY A 390 -9.17 11.25 -19.96
C GLY A 390 -10.28 12.19 -19.49
N ASP A 391 -11.46 11.66 -19.13
CA ASP A 391 -12.53 12.47 -18.57
C ASP A 391 -12.13 13.05 -17.21
N VAL A 392 -12.26 14.38 -17.06
CA VAL A 392 -11.98 15.07 -15.79
C VAL A 392 -13.26 15.13 -14.96
N ILE A 393 -13.24 14.61 -13.74
CA ILE A 393 -14.42 14.49 -12.89
C ILE A 393 -14.74 15.84 -12.22
N ILE A 394 -15.90 16.40 -12.53
CA ILE A 394 -16.43 17.63 -11.93
C ILE A 394 -17.19 17.32 -10.65
N SER A 395 -18.13 16.37 -10.70
CA SER A 395 -18.99 16.02 -9.57
C SER A 395 -19.40 14.55 -9.58
N ILE A 396 -19.64 13.99 -8.39
CA ILE A 396 -20.18 12.64 -8.19
C ILE A 396 -21.41 12.77 -7.31
N ASN A 397 -22.56 12.27 -7.78
CA ASN A 397 -23.85 12.35 -7.10
C ASN A 397 -24.19 13.78 -6.65
N LYS A 398 -23.99 14.77 -7.55
CA LYS A 398 -24.19 16.22 -7.33
C LYS A 398 -23.22 16.88 -6.35
N ASN A 399 -22.28 16.13 -5.76
CA ASN A 399 -21.25 16.69 -4.89
C ASN A 399 -19.99 16.95 -5.70
N PRO A 400 -19.38 18.16 -5.62
CA PRO A 400 -18.15 18.46 -6.32
C PRO A 400 -17.03 17.47 -5.98
N ALA A 401 -16.32 16.99 -7.00
CA ALA A 401 -15.32 15.94 -6.87
C ALA A 401 -14.21 16.31 -5.89
N TYR A 402 -13.79 17.58 -5.87
CA TYR A 402 -12.75 18.09 -4.99
C TYR A 402 -13.07 18.01 -3.48
N LYS A 403 -14.32 17.75 -3.11
CA LYS A 403 -14.72 17.53 -1.71
C LYS A 403 -14.38 16.12 -1.22
N TYR A 404 -14.08 15.21 -2.14
CA TYR A 404 -13.71 13.84 -1.83
C TYR A 404 -12.19 13.65 -1.84
N SER A 405 -11.69 12.75 -1.00
CA SER A 405 -10.40 12.11 -1.23
C SER A 405 -10.53 11.02 -2.28
N LEU A 406 -9.43 10.67 -2.95
CA LEU A 406 -9.42 9.58 -3.93
C LEU A 406 -9.93 8.26 -3.32
N GLN A 407 -9.56 7.97 -2.07
CA GLN A 407 -10.05 6.82 -1.32
C GLN A 407 -11.58 6.84 -1.14
N GLN A 408 -12.18 8.01 -0.87
CA GLN A 408 -13.63 8.12 -0.75
C GLN A 408 -14.32 7.85 -2.07
N ILE A 409 -13.77 8.35 -3.18
CA ILE A 409 -14.31 8.07 -4.52
C ILE A 409 -14.24 6.57 -4.82
N ASN A 410 -13.08 5.94 -4.61
CA ASN A 410 -12.92 4.50 -4.81
C ASN A 410 -13.89 3.68 -3.95
N SER A 411 -14.18 4.14 -2.73
CA SER A 411 -15.16 3.49 -1.85
C SER A 411 -16.59 3.59 -2.40
N LEU A 412 -16.95 4.67 -3.11
CA LEU A 412 -18.26 4.81 -3.75
C LEU A 412 -18.42 3.81 -4.91
N LEU A 413 -17.36 3.60 -5.68
CA LEU A 413 -17.34 2.70 -6.84
C LEU A 413 -17.28 1.21 -6.47
N ARG A 414 -16.95 0.90 -5.21
CA ARG A 414 -16.82 -0.46 -4.65
C ARG A 414 -18.01 -0.87 -3.75
N SER A 415 -19.16 -0.21 -3.88
CA SER A 415 -20.29 -0.47 -2.97
C SER A 415 -20.81 -1.91 -3.04
N GLU A 416 -21.18 -2.47 -1.88
CA GLU A 416 -21.85 -3.78 -1.81
C GLU A 416 -23.21 -3.74 -2.53
N GLU A 417 -23.96 -2.65 -2.33
CA GLU A 417 -25.27 -2.42 -2.95
C GLU A 417 -25.16 -1.99 -4.41
N GLU A 418 -26.13 -2.39 -5.22
CA GLU A 418 -26.24 -2.01 -6.63
C GLU A 418 -26.81 -0.59 -6.80
N LYS A 419 -25.99 0.40 -6.45
CA LYS A 419 -26.35 1.82 -6.44
C LYS A 419 -26.22 2.46 -7.82
N TRP A 420 -27.09 3.42 -8.10
CA TRP A 420 -26.90 4.37 -9.19
C TRP A 420 -25.84 5.40 -8.80
N ILE A 421 -24.88 5.60 -9.71
CA ILE A 421 -23.87 6.65 -9.62
C ILE A 421 -24.10 7.61 -10.78
N THR A 422 -24.11 8.90 -10.49
CA THR A 422 -24.14 9.96 -11.50
C THR A 422 -22.84 10.73 -11.45
N ILE A 423 -22.15 10.84 -12.57
CA ILE A 423 -20.88 11.55 -12.70
C ILE A 423 -21.05 12.66 -13.73
N GLU A 424 -20.66 13.87 -13.34
CA GLU A 424 -20.48 14.98 -14.27
C GLU A 424 -19.00 15.13 -14.55
N ILE A 425 -18.63 15.20 -15.83
CA ILE A 425 -17.25 15.27 -16.29
C ILE A 425 -17.05 16.44 -17.24
N GLU A 426 -15.80 16.88 -17.38
CA GLU A 426 -15.35 17.78 -18.44
C GLU A 426 -14.60 16.96 -19.50
N ARG A 427 -15.08 17.03 -20.75
CA ARG A 427 -14.42 16.47 -21.93
C ARG A 427 -14.36 17.55 -23.00
N ASN A 428 -13.17 17.85 -23.53
CA ASN A 428 -12.99 18.91 -24.54
C ASN A 428 -13.61 20.26 -24.13
N LYS A 429 -13.48 20.65 -22.84
CA LYS A 429 -14.07 21.86 -22.24
C LYS A 429 -15.61 21.90 -22.22
N GLN A 430 -16.27 20.76 -22.44
CA GLN A 430 -17.72 20.62 -22.33
C GLN A 430 -18.07 19.78 -21.10
N ALA A 431 -19.04 20.28 -20.32
CA ALA A 431 -19.59 19.53 -19.21
C ALA A 431 -20.60 18.49 -19.72
N LEU A 432 -20.34 17.22 -19.44
CA LEU A 432 -21.20 16.09 -19.80
C LEU A 432 -21.64 15.36 -18.53
N LYS A 433 -22.82 14.74 -18.59
CA LYS A 433 -23.42 14.04 -17.44
C LYS A 433 -23.77 12.62 -17.81
N PHE A 434 -23.31 11.69 -16.98
CA PHE A 434 -23.50 10.25 -17.18
C PHE A 434 -24.05 9.61 -15.91
N SER A 435 -24.87 8.57 -16.08
CA SER A 435 -25.41 7.78 -14.98
C SER A 435 -25.32 6.30 -15.30
N PHE A 436 -24.90 5.50 -14.34
CA PHE A 436 -24.83 4.04 -14.46
C PHE A 436 -25.10 3.38 -13.11
N GLN A 437 -25.51 2.11 -13.15
CA GLN A 437 -25.71 1.30 -11.95
C GLN A 437 -24.45 0.46 -11.68
N LEU A 438 -24.05 0.34 -10.41
CA LEU A 438 -23.03 -0.61 -9.98
C LEU A 438 -23.62 -2.02 -10.02
N ILE A 439 -23.11 -2.88 -10.90
CA ILE A 439 -23.63 -4.24 -11.09
C ILE A 439 -22.55 -5.25 -10.69
N ASP A 440 -22.92 -6.30 -9.97
CA ASP A 440 -22.03 -7.43 -9.71
C ASP A 440 -21.98 -8.35 -10.95
N VAL A 441 -20.76 -8.68 -11.39
CA VAL A 441 -20.49 -9.52 -12.55
C VAL A 441 -19.75 -10.82 -12.16
N LEU A 442 -19.56 -11.10 -10.86
CA LEU A 442 -18.82 -12.27 -10.33
C LEU A 442 -19.62 -13.22 -9.45
#